data_AF-A0A973PU18-F1
#
_entry.id   AF-A0A973PU18-F1
#
_cell.length_a   1.000
_cell.length_b   1.000
_cell.length_c   1.000
_cell.angle_alpha   90.00
_cell.angle_beta   90.00
_cell.angle_gamma   90.00
#
_symmetry.space_group_name_H-M   'P 1'
#
loop_
_entity.id
_entity.type
_entity.pdbx_description
1 polymer ?
#
loop_
_entity_poly.entity_id
_entity_poly.type
_entity_poly.pdbx_seq_one_letter_code
_entity_poly.pdbx_strand_id
1 'polypeptide(L)'
;MPFRAFRHIPLFLTGLTALTLCTALSLALGARSVPLPTVLDALFGDGHGRDALVVTGLRLPRTVIGLVVGAALGAAGAVAQAITRNPLASPTTLGINAGASFAVVVAIFALKLNDPVEYVWFA
;
A
#
# COMPACT_ATOMS: atom_id res chain seq x y z
N MET A 1 30.62 13.18 17.49
CA MET A 1 29.16 13.00 17.36
C MET A 1 28.70 11.75 16.52
N PRO A 2 29.42 10.61 16.40
CA PRO A 2 28.98 9.50 15.53
C PRO A 2 28.02 8.46 16.17
N PHE A 3 27.84 8.46 17.50
CA PHE A 3 27.17 7.35 18.21
C PHE A 3 25.64 7.26 18.07
N ARG A 4 24.95 8.29 17.54
CA ARG A 4 23.47 8.25 17.40
C ARG A 4 22.98 7.47 16.17
N ALA A 5 23.78 7.40 15.10
CA ALA A 5 23.38 6.73 13.86
C ALA A 5 23.17 5.22 14.08
N PHE A 6 24.02 4.58 14.89
CA PHE A 6 23.98 3.14 15.13
C PHE A 6 22.70 2.63 15.81
N ARG A 7 21.99 3.49 16.56
CA ARG A 7 20.80 3.07 17.32
C ARG A 7 19.56 2.87 16.45
N HIS A 8 19.50 3.49 15.28
CA HIS A 8 18.34 3.40 14.38
C HIS A 8 18.52 2.35 13.27
N ILE A 9 19.76 1.90 13.03
CA ILE A 9 20.09 0.81 12.10
C ILE A 9 19.28 -0.47 12.38
N PRO A 10 19.21 -1.01 13.61
CA PRO A 10 18.44 -2.23 13.86
C PRO A 10 16.94 -2.04 13.60
N LEU A 11 16.38 -0.88 13.92
CA LEU A 11 14.98 -0.57 13.65
C LEU A 11 14.68 -0.57 12.14
N PHE A 12 15.54 0.07 11.35
CA PHE A 12 15.41 0.10 9.90
C PHE A 12 15.51 -1.30 9.27
N LEU A 13 16.51 -2.09 9.70
CA LEU A 13 16.67 -3.47 9.22
C LEU A 13 15.48 -4.36 9.58
N THR A 14 14.93 -4.20 10.78
CA THR A 14 13.74 -4.93 11.21
C THR A 14 12.54 -4.55 10.35
N GLY A 15 12.33 -3.25 10.10
CA GLY A 15 11.27 -2.76 9.22
C GLY A 15 11.40 -3.29 7.79
N LEU A 16 12.61 -3.28 7.22
CA LEU A 16 12.87 -3.80 5.88
C LEU A 16 12.62 -5.31 5.77
N THR A 17 13.03 -6.07 6.79
CA THR A 17 12.80 -7.52 6.86
C THR A 17 11.31 -7.82 6.95
N ALA A 18 10.59 -7.11 7.83
CA ALA A 18 9.15 -7.24 7.96
C ALA A 18 8.41 -6.86 6.68
N LEU A 19 8.83 -5.78 5.99
CA LEU A 19 8.25 -5.37 4.71
C LEU A 19 8.42 -6.47 3.66
N THR A 20 9.63 -7.02 3.54
CA THR A 20 9.93 -8.09 2.58
C THR A 20 9.09 -9.34 2.86
N LEU A 21 9.01 -9.76 4.12
CA LEU A 21 8.16 -10.88 4.53
C LEU A 21 6.69 -10.64 4.23
N CYS A 22 6.16 -9.46 4.57
CA CYS A 22 4.78 -9.08 4.27
C CYS A 22 4.48 -9.08 2.77
N THR A 23 5.42 -8.64 1.92
CA THR A 23 5.24 -8.69 0.46
C THR A 23 5.19 -10.12 -0.06
N ALA A 24 6.09 -10.99 0.39
CA ALA A 24 6.09 -12.41 0.02
C ALA A 24 4.79 -13.10 0.48
N LEU A 25 4.37 -12.84 1.71
CA LEU A 25 3.12 -13.35 2.27
C LEU A 25 1.89 -12.81 1.52
N SER A 26 1.88 -11.53 1.15
CA SER A 26 0.79 -10.92 0.37
C SER A 26 0.62 -11.58 -1.01
N LEU A 27 1.69 -12.11 -1.60
CA LEU A 27 1.64 -12.82 -2.88
C LEU A 27 1.26 -14.30 -2.69
N ALA A 28 1.73 -14.96 -1.63
CA ALA A 28 1.48 -16.38 -1.37
C ALA A 28 0.11 -16.67 -0.75
N LEU A 29 -0.36 -15.80 0.15
CA LEU A 29 -1.63 -15.93 0.86
C LEU A 29 -2.78 -15.32 0.06
N GLY A 30 -3.88 -16.06 -0.06
CA GLY A 30 -5.12 -15.61 -0.68
C GLY A 30 -6.21 -16.66 -0.52
N ALA A 31 -7.34 -16.50 -1.23
CA ALA A 31 -8.46 -17.44 -1.18
C ALA A 31 -8.08 -18.89 -1.54
N ARG A 32 -6.97 -19.07 -2.26
CA ARG A 32 -6.30 -20.35 -2.51
C ARG A 32 -4.82 -20.21 -2.17
N SER A 33 -4.25 -21.17 -1.45
CA SER A 33 -2.81 -21.21 -1.20
C SER A 33 -2.08 -21.50 -2.51
N VAL A 34 -1.16 -20.61 -2.88
CA VAL A 34 -0.28 -20.79 -4.05
C VAL A 34 1.13 -21.01 -3.52
N PRO A 35 1.83 -22.11 -3.89
CA PRO A 35 3.21 -22.33 -3.49
C PRO A 35 4.13 -21.18 -3.93
N LEU A 36 5.08 -20.80 -3.08
CA LEU A 36 6.06 -19.74 -3.42
C LEU A 36 6.81 -19.96 -4.75
N PRO A 37 7.21 -21.19 -5.12
CA PRO A 37 7.84 -21.41 -6.43
C PRO A 37 6.94 -20.96 -7.59
N THR A 38 5.66 -21.32 -7.56
CA THR A 38 4.68 -20.90 -8.57
C THR A 38 4.46 -19.38 -8.61
N VAL A 39 4.59 -18.70 -7.47
CA VAL A 39 4.55 -17.23 -7.42
C VAL A 39 5.76 -16.62 -8.14
N LEU A 40 6.95 -17.19 -7.93
CA LEU A 40 8.18 -16.73 -8.60
C LEU A 40 8.10 -16.97 -10.10
N ASP A 41 7.71 -18.18 -10.51
CA ASP A 41 7.52 -18.52 -11.93
C ASP A 41 6.51 -17.56 -12.59
N ALA A 42 5.40 -17.27 -11.91
CA ALA A 42 4.40 -16.32 -12.39
C ALA A 42 4.94 -14.87 -12.50
N LEU A 43 5.85 -14.46 -11.62
CA LEU A 43 6.50 -13.14 -11.69
C LEU A 43 7.50 -13.03 -12.83
N PHE A 44 8.25 -14.10 -13.12
CA PHE A 44 9.28 -14.13 -14.16
C PHE A 44 8.75 -14.51 -15.55
N GLY A 45 7.46 -14.85 -15.66
CA GLY A 45 6.78 -15.13 -16.94
C GLY A 45 6.69 -16.60 -17.31
N ASP A 46 7.24 -17.48 -16.49
CA ASP A 46 7.24 -18.94 -16.69
C ASP A 46 6.03 -19.64 -16.05
N GLY A 47 5.20 -18.90 -15.30
CA GLY A 47 4.03 -19.43 -14.63
C GLY A 47 2.88 -19.74 -15.58
N HIS A 48 2.36 -20.96 -15.51
CA HIS A 48 1.22 -21.40 -16.31
C HIS A 48 0.00 -21.74 -15.46
N GLY A 49 -1.19 -21.49 -16.01
CA GLY A 49 -2.48 -21.84 -15.41
C GLY A 49 -3.15 -20.74 -14.59
N ARG A 50 -4.26 -21.10 -13.95
CA ARG A 50 -5.15 -20.15 -13.23
C ARG A 50 -4.46 -19.48 -12.03
N ASP A 51 -3.58 -20.18 -11.34
CA ASP A 51 -2.90 -19.64 -10.16
C ASP A 51 -1.93 -18.51 -10.53
N ALA A 52 -1.19 -18.66 -11.65
CA ALA A 52 -0.32 -17.60 -12.17
C ALA A 52 -1.11 -16.34 -12.56
N LEU A 53 -2.27 -16.50 -13.21
CA LEU A 53 -3.16 -15.39 -13.57
C LEU A 53 -3.71 -14.65 -12.33
N VAL A 54 -4.01 -15.36 -11.24
CA VAL A 54 -4.44 -14.74 -9.99
C VAL A 54 -3.29 -13.95 -9.34
N VAL A 55 -2.08 -14.51 -9.37
CA VAL A 55 -0.89 -13.82 -8.84
C VAL A 55 -0.63 -12.54 -9.61
N THR A 56 -0.53 -12.59 -10.95
CA THR A 56 -0.18 -11.42 -11.78
C THR A 56 -1.34 -10.46 -11.97
N GLY A 57 -2.58 -10.94 -12.08
CA GLY A 57 -3.75 -10.13 -12.38
C GLY A 57 -4.44 -9.50 -11.17
N LEU A 58 -4.28 -10.06 -9.97
CA LEU A 58 -4.98 -9.59 -8.77
C LEU A 58 -4.05 -9.31 -7.59
N ARG A 59 -3.16 -10.26 -7.25
CA ARG A 59 -2.32 -10.14 -6.05
C ARG A 59 -1.20 -9.12 -6.24
N LEU A 60 -0.46 -9.20 -7.34
CA LEU A 60 0.65 -8.30 -7.65
C LEU A 60 0.18 -6.84 -7.72
N PRO A 61 -0.87 -6.47 -8.47
CA PRO A 61 -1.37 -5.09 -8.49
C PRO A 61 -1.76 -4.60 -7.09
N ARG A 62 -2.44 -5.44 -6.29
CA ARG A 62 -2.83 -5.11 -4.92
C ARG A 62 -1.62 -4.90 -4.01
N THR A 63 -0.61 -5.76 -4.06
CA THR A 63 0.62 -5.63 -3.27
C THR A 63 1.38 -4.36 -3.64
N VAL A 64 1.48 -4.05 -4.94
CA VAL A 64 2.12 -2.81 -5.42
C VAL A 64 1.38 -1.58 -4.92
N ILE A 65 0.05 -1.53 -5.05
CA ILE A 65 -0.76 -0.42 -4.52
C ILE A 65 -0.56 -0.29 -3.01
N GLY A 66 -0.58 -1.40 -2.26
CA GLY A 66 -0.35 -1.40 -0.82
C GLY A 66 1.01 -0.82 -0.41
N LEU A 67 2.08 -1.15 -1.14
CA LEU A 67 3.42 -0.60 -0.92
C LEU A 67 3.46 0.91 -1.19
N VAL A 68 2.92 1.35 -2.33
CA VAL A 68 2.93 2.76 -2.73
C VAL A 68 2.09 3.59 -1.77
N VAL A 69 0.87 3.14 -1.45
CA VAL A 69 -0.02 3.82 -0.49
C VAL A 69 0.62 3.86 0.90
N GLY A 70 1.22 2.76 1.36
CA GLY A 70 1.93 2.72 2.64
C GLY A 70 3.08 3.73 2.72
N ALA A 71 3.89 3.82 1.66
CA ALA A 71 4.98 4.80 1.57
C ALA A 71 4.46 6.25 1.56
N ALA A 72 3.40 6.51 0.78
CA ALA A 72 2.76 7.82 0.72
C ALA A 72 2.17 8.25 2.07
N LEU A 73 1.48 7.34 2.77
CA LEU A 73 0.93 7.60 4.10
C LEU A 73 2.02 7.82 5.15
N GLY A 74 3.13 7.07 5.10
CA GLY A 74 4.29 7.29 5.96
C GLY A 74 4.91 8.68 5.75
N ALA A 75 5.09 9.08 4.50
CA ALA A 75 5.59 10.41 4.14
C ALA A 75 4.63 11.53 4.57
N ALA A 76 3.33 11.38 4.27
CA ALA A 76 2.31 12.34 4.67
C ALA A 76 2.22 12.49 6.20
N GLY A 77 2.37 11.39 6.95
CA GLY A 77 2.49 11.39 8.41
C GLY A 77 3.66 12.21 8.90
N ALA A 78 4.86 11.96 8.36
CA ALA A 78 6.06 12.72 8.71
C ALA A 78 5.91 14.22 8.42
N VAL A 79 5.32 14.58 7.28
CA VAL A 79 5.04 15.97 6.91
C VAL A 79 4.03 16.61 7.86
N ALA A 80 2.92 15.93 8.15
CA ALA A 80 1.89 16.42 9.07
C ALA A 80 2.46 16.66 10.48
N GLN A 81 3.29 15.73 10.97
CA GLN A 81 3.98 15.87 12.26
C GLN A 81 4.98 17.03 12.26
N ALA A 82 5.72 17.23 11.17
CA ALA A 82 6.70 18.31 11.05
C ALA A 82 6.06 19.71 11.01
N ILE A 83 4.97 19.87 10.24
CA ILE A 83 4.29 21.17 10.09
C ILE A 83 3.57 21.55 11.40
N THR A 84 2.87 20.60 12.02
CA THR A 84 2.15 20.87 13.28
C THR A 84 3.08 20.89 14.50
N ARG A 85 4.32 20.39 14.35
CA ARG A 85 5.26 20.13 15.45
C ARG A 85 4.65 19.28 16.55
N ASN A 86 3.71 18.41 16.18
CA ASN A 86 3.00 17.52 17.09
C ASN A 86 3.22 16.07 16.63
N PRO A 87 3.93 15.24 17.42
CA PRO A 87 4.17 13.83 17.05
C PRO A 87 2.89 12.99 16.99
N LEU A 88 1.77 13.49 17.51
CA LEU A 88 0.46 12.84 17.44
C LEU A 88 -0.36 13.28 16.22
N ALA A 89 0.09 14.28 15.46
CA ALA A 89 -0.63 14.72 14.28
C ALA A 89 -0.55 13.67 13.16
N SER A 90 -1.65 13.55 12.42
CA SER A 90 -1.74 12.69 11.25
C SER A 90 -2.54 13.38 10.14
N PRO A 91 -2.36 12.98 8.86
CA PRO A 91 -3.15 13.50 7.75
C PRO A 91 -4.66 13.32 7.96
N THR A 92 -5.07 12.26 8.67
CA THR A 92 -6.47 11.99 8.98
C THR A 92 -7.08 13.02 9.93
N THR A 93 -6.31 13.60 10.86
CA THR A 93 -6.79 14.67 11.76
C THR A 93 -7.03 16.00 11.05
N LEU A 94 -6.44 16.21 9.87
CA LEU A 94 -6.58 17.45 9.08
C LEU A 94 -7.83 17.46 8.19
N GLY A 95 -8.68 16.43 8.26
CA GLY A 95 -9.93 16.34 7.48
C GLY A 95 -9.75 15.92 6.02
N ILE A 96 -8.53 15.61 5.58
CA ILE A 96 -8.23 15.21 4.19
C ILE A 96 -9.06 13.99 3.77
N ASN A 97 -9.17 12.98 4.65
CA ASN A 97 -9.95 11.76 4.37
C ASN A 97 -11.46 12.05 4.27
N ALA A 98 -11.98 12.96 5.10
CA ALA A 98 -13.38 13.35 5.06
C ALA A 98 -13.70 14.12 3.76
N GLY A 99 -12.81 15.02 3.33
CA GLY A 99 -12.93 15.74 2.06
C GLY A 99 -12.89 14.82 0.84
N ALA A 100 -11.92 13.90 0.79
CA ALA A 100 -11.81 12.86 -0.24
C ALA A 100 -13.09 12.02 -0.33
N SER A 101 -13.54 11.49 0.81
CA SER A 101 -14.76 10.67 0.87
C SER A 101 -16.00 11.45 0.42
N PHE A 102 -16.12 12.71 0.81
CA PHE A 102 -17.21 13.57 0.37
C PHE A 102 -17.18 13.80 -1.15
N ALA A 103 -16.01 14.09 -1.73
CA ALA A 103 -15.85 14.29 -3.16
C ALA A 103 -16.22 13.03 -3.97
N VAL A 104 -15.81 11.84 -3.52
CA VAL A 104 -16.21 10.55 -4.13
C VAL A 104 -17.74 10.37 -4.08
N VAL A 105 -18.38 10.63 -2.94
CA VAL A 105 -19.84 10.52 -2.82
C VAL A 105 -20.55 11.50 -3.74
N VAL A 106 -20.06 12.73 -3.85
CA VAL A 106 -20.59 13.72 -4.80
C VAL A 106 -20.41 13.25 -6.25
N ALA A 107 -19.27 12.68 -6.60
CA ALA A 107 -19.02 12.15 -7.95
C ALA A 107 -19.99 11.02 -8.31
N ILE A 108 -20.25 10.10 -7.38
CA ILE A 108 -21.20 9.01 -7.59
C ILE A 108 -22.64 9.55 -7.66
N PHE A 109 -23.05 10.40 -6.73
CA PHE A 109 -24.44 10.80 -6.58
C PHE A 109 -24.86 11.92 -7.55
N ALA A 110 -24.04 12.96 -7.69
CA ALA A 110 -24.36 14.14 -8.50
C ALA A 110 -23.92 13.97 -9.97
N LEU A 111 -22.72 13.42 -10.20
CA LEU A 111 -22.20 13.22 -11.57
C LEU A 111 -22.60 11.87 -12.17
N LYS A 112 -23.20 10.97 -11.37
CA LYS A 112 -23.65 9.63 -11.79
C LYS A 112 -22.54 8.77 -12.37
N LEU A 113 -21.32 8.91 -11.86
CA LEU A 113 -20.21 8.02 -12.20
C LEU A 113 -20.47 6.65 -11.54
N ASN A 114 -20.53 5.59 -12.35
CA ASN A 114 -20.88 4.24 -11.87
C ASN A 114 -19.68 3.29 -11.91
N ASP A 115 -18.64 3.64 -12.65
CA ASP A 115 -17.45 2.81 -12.77
C ASP A 115 -16.37 3.22 -11.76
N PRO A 116 -15.77 2.26 -11.02
CA PRO A 116 -14.71 2.56 -10.04
C PRO A 116 -13.52 3.34 -10.58
N VAL A 117 -13.18 3.10 -11.85
CA VAL A 117 -12.07 3.80 -12.52
C VAL A 117 -12.40 5.29 -12.76
N GLU A 118 -13.67 5.66 -12.84
CA GLU A 118 -14.08 7.04 -13.06
C GLU A 118 -14.06 7.83 -11.75
N TYR A 119 -14.67 7.30 -10.68
CA TYR A 119 -14.81 8.05 -9.43
C TYR A 119 -13.55 8.00 -8.54
N VAL A 120 -12.59 7.11 -8.79
CA VAL A 120 -11.34 7.04 -8.00
C VAL A 120 -10.50 8.32 -8.09
N TRP A 121 -10.62 9.07 -9.18
CA TRP A 121 -9.92 10.34 -9.36
C TRP A 121 -10.44 11.48 -8.48
N PHE A 122 -11.60 11.27 -7.84
CA PHE A 122 -12.19 12.21 -6.90
C PHE A 122 -11.85 11.90 -5.43
N ALA A 123 -11.15 10.80 -5.18
CA ALA A 123 -10.61 10.45 -3.86
C ALA A 123 -9.30 11.20 -3.60
#